data_AF-A0A5F8GYR2-F1
#
_entry.id   AF-A0A5F8GYR2-F1
#
_cell.length_a   1.000
_cell.length_b   1.000
_cell.length_c   1.000
_cell.angle_alpha   90.00
_cell.angle_beta   90.00
_cell.angle_gamma   90.00
#
_symmetry.space_group_name_H-M   'P 1'
#
loop_
_entity.id
_entity.type
_entity.pdbx_description
1 polymer ?
#
loop_
_entity_poly.entity_id
_entity_poly.type
_entity_poly.pdbx_seq_one_letter_code
_entity_poly.pdbx_strand_id
1 'polypeptide(L)'
;GCSLWLKMFPQNRPPLVSPAFGTLKLTYPETLDRIKEEFQFLQSQYHSLKVECEKLASEKTEIHRHYVMYYEMSYGLNIEMHKQTLFLTM
;
A
#
# COMPACT_ATOMS: atom_id res chain seq x y z
N GLY A 1 6.54 -10.18 10.10
CA GLY A 1 6.13 -9.89 8.71
C GLY A 1 4.84 -9.08 8.66
N CYS A 2 3.69 -9.72 8.89
CA CYS A 2 2.36 -9.11 8.74
C CYS A 2 2.10 -7.85 9.61
N SER A 3 2.69 -7.76 10.80
CA SER A 3 2.44 -6.65 11.73
C SER A 3 3.01 -5.30 11.28
N LEU A 4 4.05 -5.29 10.44
CA LEU A 4 4.63 -4.05 9.91
C LEU A 4 3.79 -3.51 8.73
N TRP A 5 3.20 -4.41 7.95
CA TRP A 5 2.32 -4.08 6.82
C TRP A 5 1.04 -3.36 7.29
N LEU A 6 0.44 -3.81 8.40
CA LEU A 6 -0.70 -3.15 9.06
C LEU A 6 -0.42 -1.71 9.52
N LYS A 7 0.85 -1.35 9.78
CA LYS A 7 1.27 -0.02 10.23
C LYS A 7 1.63 0.92 9.08
N MET A 8 1.93 0.39 7.89
CA MET A 8 2.27 1.19 6.71
C MET A 8 1.03 1.64 5.92
N PHE A 9 -0.13 1.03 6.16
CA PHE A 9 -1.39 1.48 5.57
C PHE A 9 -1.89 2.76 6.25
N PRO A 10 -2.10 3.88 5.52
CA PRO A 10 -2.65 5.09 6.10
C PRO A 10 -4.08 4.80 6.57
N GLN A 11 -4.38 5.09 7.84
CA GLN A 11 -5.70 4.96 8.45
C GLN A 11 -6.71 6.01 7.93
N ASN A 12 -6.65 6.36 6.64
CA ASN A 12 -7.68 7.17 6.00
C ASN A 12 -8.86 6.27 5.65
N ARG A 13 -9.51 5.74 6.70
CA ARG A 13 -10.85 5.18 6.56
C ARG A 13 -11.76 6.37 6.22
N PRO A 14 -12.49 6.36 5.09
CA PRO A 14 -13.52 7.36 4.84
C PRO A 14 -14.47 7.40 6.05
N PRO A 15 -14.98 8.58 6.44
CA PRO A 15 -15.97 8.64 7.49
C PRO A 15 -17.15 7.75 7.08
N LEU A 16 -17.47 6.79 7.95
CA LEU A 16 -18.69 6.00 7.82
C LEU A 16 -19.84 6.96 8.10
N VAL A 17 -20.35 7.61 7.05
CA VAL A 17 -21.54 8.44 7.12
C VAL A 17 -22.66 7.51 7.58
N SER A 18 -23.05 7.65 8.84
CA SER A 18 -24.14 6.90 9.44
C SER A 18 -25.39 7.74 9.26
N PRO A 19 -26.34 7.42 8.36
CA PRO A 19 -27.61 8.10 8.37
C PRO A 19 -28.37 7.58 9.59
N ALA A 20 -28.76 8.50 10.46
CA ALA A 20 -29.57 8.22 11.63
C ALA A 20 -30.78 7.34 11.23
N PHE A 21 -30.92 6.19 11.89
CA PHE A 21 -32.08 5.30 11.75
C PHE A 21 -33.31 5.97 12.38
N GLY A 22 -33.89 6.93 11.65
CA GLY A 22 -35.23 7.43 11.91
C GLY A 22 -36.25 6.37 11.54
N THR A 23 -36.98 5.88 12.55
CA THR A 23 -38.34 5.33 12.44
C THR A 23 -38.63 4.39 11.27
N LEU A 24 -38.58 3.09 11.56
CA LEU A 24 -39.03 1.97 10.73
C LEU A 24 -40.47 2.15 10.20
N LYS A 25 -40.62 2.81 9.06
CA LYS A 25 -41.67 2.58 8.04
C LYS A 25 -41.12 3.00 6.67
N LEU A 26 -40.03 2.37 6.23
CA LEU A 26 -39.53 2.56 4.87
C LEU A 26 -40.14 1.49 3.97
N THR A 27 -40.76 1.93 2.90
CA THR A 27 -41.45 1.07 1.94
C THR A 27 -40.36 0.29 1.20
N TYR A 28 -40.47 -1.04 1.12
CA TYR A 28 -39.51 -1.97 0.48
C TYR A 28 -38.57 -1.41 -0.62
N PRO A 29 -39.03 -0.63 -1.64
CA PRO A 29 -38.17 0.05 -2.61
C PRO A 29 -37.08 0.97 -2.02
N GLU A 30 -37.39 1.76 -0.99
CA GLU A 30 -36.45 2.73 -0.38
C GLU A 30 -35.28 2.02 0.31
N THR A 31 -35.52 0.84 0.87
CA THR A 31 -34.46 0.01 1.48
C THR A 31 -33.55 -0.58 0.40
N LEU A 32 -34.10 -0.99 -0.74
CA LEU A 32 -33.32 -1.49 -1.87
C LEU A 32 -32.43 -0.40 -2.47
N ASP A 33 -32.93 0.83 -2.59
CA ASP A 33 -32.14 1.97 -3.09
C ASP A 33 -30.97 2.30 -2.14
N ARG A 34 -31.22 2.29 -0.83
CA ARG A 34 -30.14 2.49 0.17
C ARG A 34 -29.07 1.40 0.11
N ILE A 35 -29.47 0.13 -0.02
CA ILE A 35 -28.53 -0.99 -0.19
C ILE A 35 -27.72 -0.83 -1.48
N LYS A 36 -28.35 -0.36 -2.56
CA LYS A 36 -27.67 -0.13 -3.85
C LYS A 36 -26.63 0.99 -3.74
N GLU A 37 -26.95 2.08 -3.07
CA GLU A 37 -26.00 3.17 -2.81
C GLU A 37 -24.84 2.72 -1.92
N GLU A 38 -25.12 1.98 -0.84
CA GLU A 38 -24.08 1.41 0.04
C GLU A 38 -23.15 0.46 -0.75
N PHE A 39 -23.70 -0.36 -1.64
CA PHE A 39 -22.91 -1.25 -2.48
C PHE A 39 -22.05 -0.49 -3.49
N GLN A 40 -22.58 0.54 -4.15
CA GLN A 40 -21.83 1.38 -5.08
C GLN A 40 -20.72 2.15 -4.37
N PHE A 41 -21.00 2.68 -3.17
CA PHE A 41 -20.00 3.32 -2.33
C PHE A 41 -18.88 2.35 -1.98
N LEU A 42 -19.23 1.14 -1.51
CA LEU A 42 -18.26 0.11 -1.16
C LEU A 42 -17.42 -0.32 -2.39
N GLN A 43 -18.04 -0.46 -3.55
CA GLN A 43 -17.36 -0.78 -4.79
C GLN A 43 -16.34 0.31 -5.18
N SER A 44 -16.70 1.59 -5.04
CA SER A 44 -15.82 2.73 -5.30
C SER A 44 -14.63 2.76 -4.33
N GLN A 45 -14.88 2.48 -3.04
CA GLN A 45 -13.82 2.36 -2.04
C GLN A 45 -12.86 1.21 -2.35
N TYR A 46 -13.40 0.05 -2.72
CA TYR A 46 -12.58 -1.10 -3.13
C TYR A 46 -11.72 -0.78 -4.35
N HIS A 47 -12.28 -0.13 -5.37
CA HIS A 47 -11.53 0.25 -6.56
C HIS A 47 -10.38 1.20 -6.23
N SER A 48 -10.66 2.24 -5.43
CA SER A 48 -9.64 3.19 -4.97
C SER A 48 -8.52 2.48 -4.20
N LEU A 49 -8.88 1.58 -3.28
CA LEU A 49 -7.92 0.80 -2.51
C LEU A 49 -7.08 -0.13 -3.40
N LYS A 50 -7.70 -0.76 -4.40
CA LYS A 50 -7.02 -1.62 -5.36
C LYS A 50 -5.94 -0.85 -6.12
N VAL A 51 -6.26 0.33 -6.63
CA VAL A 51 -5.30 1.18 -7.35
C VAL A 51 -4.13 1.57 -6.45
N GLU A 52 -4.39 1.93 -5.19
CA GLU A 52 -3.32 2.25 -4.24
C GLU A 52 -2.44 1.03 -3.93
N CYS A 53 -3.02 -0.16 -3.83
CA CYS A 53 -2.26 -1.41 -3.67
C CYS A 53 -1.36 -1.71 -4.87
N GLU A 54 -1.86 -1.50 -6.10
CA GLU A 54 -1.09 -1.68 -7.33
C GLU A 54 0.09 -0.69 -7.39
N LYS A 55 -0.15 0.58 -7.02
CA LYS A 55 0.90 1.59 -6.91
C LYS A 55 1.99 1.21 -5.91
N LEU A 56 1.61 0.81 -4.70
CA LEU A 56 2.56 0.36 -3.67
C LEU A 56 3.37 -0.86 -4.12
N ALA A 57 2.76 -1.80 -4.87
CA ALA A 57 3.47 -2.94 -5.44
C ALA A 57 4.51 -2.51 -6.48
N SER A 58 4.19 -1.51 -7.30
CA SER A 58 5.14 -0.92 -8.26
C SER A 58 6.31 -0.24 -7.55
N GLU A 59 6.03 0.62 -6.55
CA GLU A 59 7.07 1.29 -5.77
C GLU A 59 7.99 0.31 -5.05
N LYS A 60 7.44 -0.77 -4.47
CA LYS A 60 8.22 -1.84 -3.85
C LYS A 60 9.19 -2.49 -4.83
N THR A 61 8.74 -2.73 -6.06
CA THR A 61 9.56 -3.34 -7.11
C THR A 61 10.70 -2.42 -7.53
N GLU A 62 10.42 -1.12 -7.67
CA GLU A 62 11.43 -0.13 -8.03
C GLU A 62 12.48 0.05 -6.92
N ILE A 63 12.05 0.09 -5.65
CA ILE A 63 12.97 0.09 -4.51
C ILE A 63 13.84 -1.15 -4.52
N HIS A 64 13.27 -2.33 -4.77
CA HIS A 64 14.03 -3.57 -4.83
C HIS A 64 15.08 -3.56 -5.94
N ARG A 65 14.73 -3.05 -7.13
CA ARG A 65 15.65 -2.89 -8.25
C ARG A 65 16.84 -1.99 -7.89
N HIS A 66 16.56 -0.86 -7.26
CA HIS A 66 17.62 0.04 -6.77
C HIS A 66 18.46 -0.62 -5.67
N TYR A 67 17.83 -1.32 -4.73
CA TYR A 67 18.55 -2.03 -3.66
C TYR A 67 19.56 -3.04 -4.20
N VAL A 68 19.17 -3.86 -5.18
CA VAL A 68 20.08 -4.84 -5.81
C VAL A 68 21.24 -4.13 -6.49
N MET A 69 20.96 -3.11 -7.30
CA MET A 69 21.99 -2.33 -8.00
C MET A 69 23.01 -1.72 -7.02
N TYR A 70 22.54 -1.11 -5.93
CA TYR A 70 23.42 -0.56 -4.89
C TYR A 70 24.24 -1.64 -4.20
N TYR A 71 23.64 -2.79 -3.89
CA TYR A 71 24.34 -3.90 -3.26
C TYR A 71 25.50 -4.42 -4.14
N GLU A 72 25.24 -4.65 -5.42
CA GLU A 72 26.25 -5.13 -6.37
C GLU A 72 27.40 -4.11 -6.55
N MET A 73 27.06 -2.84 -6.71
CA MET A 73 28.04 -1.78 -6.87
C MET A 73 28.90 -1.59 -5.62
N SER A 74 28.28 -1.53 -4.43
CA SER A 74 29.00 -1.40 -3.16
C SER A 74 29.92 -2.60 -2.91
N TYR A 75 29.49 -3.81 -3.25
CA TYR A 75 30.33 -5.00 -3.11
C TYR A 75 31.55 -4.97 -4.03
N GLY A 76 31.38 -4.56 -5.30
CA GLY A 76 32.49 -4.41 -6.24
C GLY A 76 33.53 -3.38 -5.78
N LEU A 77 33.07 -2.22 -5.32
CA LEU A 77 33.95 -1.19 -4.73
C LEU A 77 34.65 -1.68 -3.47
N ASN A 78 33.96 -2.45 -2.62
CA ASN A 78 34.53 -2.98 -1.40
C ASN A 78 35.71 -3.94 -1.66
N ILE A 79 35.59 -4.80 -2.68
CA ILE A 79 36.68 -5.70 -3.08
C ILE A 79 37.88 -4.89 -3.60
N GLU A 80 37.64 -3.93 -4.48
CA GLU A 80 38.72 -3.12 -5.07
C GLU A 80 39.44 -2.28 -4.01
N MET A 81 38.69 -1.71 -3.05
CA MET A 81 39.25 -1.02 -1.89
C MET A 81 40.15 -1.93 -1.07
N HIS A 82 39.68 -3.12 -0.68
CA HIS A 82 40.50 -4.06 0.09
C HIS A 82 41.76 -4.48 -0.66
N LYS A 83 41.67 -4.68 -1.97
CA LYS A 83 42.82 -4.98 -2.83
C LYS A 83 43.84 -3.84 -2.82
N GLN A 84 43.40 -2.58 -2.99
CA GLN A 84 44.29 -1.41 -2.92
C GLN A 84 44.93 -1.24 -1.53
N THR A 85 44.17 -1.45 -0.46
CA THR A 85 44.70 -1.42 0.92
C THR A 85 45.76 -2.51 1.14
N LEU A 86 45.55 -3.73 0.61
CA LEU A 86 46.54 -4.80 0.67
C LEU A 86 47.82 -4.45 -0.10
N PHE A 87 47.71 -3.84 -1.28
CA PHE A 87 48.88 -3.36 -2.03
C PHE A 87 49.67 -2.25 -1.32
N LEU A 88 49.00 -1.36 -0.58
CA LEU A 88 49.63 -0.25 0.13
C LEU A 88 50.28 -0.66 1.46
N THR A 89 49.97 -1.85 1.97
CA THR A 89 50.45 -2.35 3.27
C THR A 89 51.56 -3.41 3.16
N MET A 90 51.88 -3.85 1.94
CA MET A 90 53.00 -4.72 1.60
C MET A 90 54.21 -3.89 1.13
#